data_AF-A0A4P9XMB8-F1
#
_entry.id   AF-A0A4P9XMB8-F1
#
_cell.length_a   1.000
_cell.length_b   1.000
_cell.length_c   1.000
_cell.angle_alpha   90.00
_cell.angle_beta   90.00
_cell.angle_gamma   90.00
#
_symmetry.space_group_name_H-M   'P 1'
#
loop_
_entity.id
_entity.type
_entity.pdbx_description
1 polymer ?
#
loop_
_entity_poly.entity_id
_entity_poly.type
_entity_poly.pdbx_seq_one_letter_code
_entity_poly.pdbx_strand_id
1 'polypeptide(L)'
;PLCLEELDFTDRNFKPCECGYQICRFCWNHIKENLNGLCPACRRPYSDEAVEFRPLSKEEIARIKNEKRARERAKKESEASNRRNLAGARVVQRSLVYVVGISPRVANEEVGVLRSPDFFGQFGRIAKLVVNRRQVHPSGALGVYVTFADKDDATRCVAAVDGSRFDSRTLRAAFGTTKYCANFLRNLPCQSPGCMYLHELAAEEDTYSKDDVAA
;
A
#
# COMPACT_ATOMS: atom_id res chain seq x y z
N PRO A 1 23.89 -21.72 8.12
CA PRO A 1 23.00 -22.61 7.35
C PRO A 1 23.49 -22.72 5.90
N LEU A 2 23.66 -23.93 5.35
CA LEU A 2 24.09 -24.12 3.95
C LEU A 2 23.00 -23.77 2.93
N CYS A 3 21.74 -23.90 3.34
CA CYS A 3 20.58 -23.40 2.59
C CYS A 3 20.23 -22.01 3.10
N LEU A 4 20.19 -21.03 2.20
CA LEU A 4 19.76 -19.66 2.50
C LEU A 4 18.23 -19.48 2.36
N GLU A 5 17.56 -20.40 1.65
CA GLU A 5 16.12 -20.40 1.43
C GLU A 5 15.38 -21.36 2.38
N GLU A 6 14.11 -21.08 2.66
CA GLU A 6 13.25 -22.00 3.40
C GLU A 6 13.07 -23.29 2.61
N LEU A 7 13.45 -24.41 3.22
CA LEU A 7 13.30 -25.73 2.63
C LEU A 7 11.82 -26.01 2.37
N ASP A 8 11.52 -26.30 1.11
CA ASP A 8 10.18 -26.67 0.70
C ASP A 8 9.80 -28.06 1.22
N PHE A 9 8.56 -28.46 0.98
CA PHE A 9 8.06 -29.74 1.49
C PHE A 9 8.82 -30.94 0.90
N THR A 10 9.35 -30.85 -0.33
CA THR A 10 10.15 -31.92 -0.92
C THR A 10 11.55 -32.00 -0.32
N ASP A 11 12.17 -30.85 -0.03
CA ASP A 11 13.48 -30.76 0.60
C ASP A 11 13.46 -31.23 2.06
N ARG A 12 12.36 -30.97 2.79
CA ARG A 12 12.21 -31.45 4.19
C ARG A 12 12.18 -32.97 4.30
N ASN A 13 11.71 -33.65 3.25
CA ASN A 13 11.59 -35.11 3.18
C ASN A 13 12.78 -35.76 2.46
N PHE A 14 13.76 -34.98 2.06
CA PHE A 14 14.98 -35.45 1.43
C PHE A 14 16.07 -35.66 2.49
N LYS A 15 16.49 -36.92 2.69
CA LYS A 15 17.52 -37.31 3.65
C LYS A 15 18.67 -38.01 2.93
N PRO A 16 19.67 -37.25 2.42
CA PRO A 16 20.79 -37.83 1.67
C PRO A 16 21.85 -38.50 2.55
N CYS A 17 21.75 -38.42 3.87
CA CYS A 17 22.69 -39.05 4.78
C CYS A 17 21.97 -39.57 6.04
N GLU A 18 22.36 -40.76 6.48
CA GLU A 18 21.86 -41.45 7.68
C GLU A 18 22.03 -40.65 8.97
N CYS A 19 22.95 -39.69 9.01
CA CYS A 19 23.09 -38.80 10.18
C CYS A 19 21.91 -37.82 10.35
N GLY A 20 20.99 -37.78 9.39
CA GLY A 20 19.76 -36.97 9.45
C GLY A 20 19.95 -35.50 9.09
N TYR A 21 21.17 -35.09 8.71
CA TYR A 21 21.50 -33.72 8.32
C TYR A 21 20.61 -33.23 7.18
N GLN A 22 19.96 -32.08 7.39
CA GLN A 22 18.96 -31.55 6.49
C GLN A 22 19.59 -30.54 5.53
N ILE A 23 19.44 -30.80 4.23
CA ILE A 23 19.86 -29.92 3.13
C ILE A 23 18.86 -30.03 1.98
N CYS A 24 18.72 -28.98 1.18
CA CYS A 24 17.91 -29.06 -0.04
C CYS A 24 18.59 -29.92 -1.11
N ARG A 25 17.80 -30.33 -2.10
CA ARG A 25 18.26 -31.12 -3.24
C ARG A 25 19.39 -30.42 -4.03
N PHE A 26 19.28 -29.09 -4.20
CA PHE A 26 20.30 -28.29 -4.90
C PHE A 26 21.64 -28.27 -4.16
N CYS A 27 21.63 -28.04 -2.85
CA CYS A 27 22.87 -28.03 -2.05
C CYS A 27 23.53 -29.41 -2.03
N TRP A 28 22.75 -30.50 -1.97
CA TRP A 28 23.31 -31.85 -2.06
C TRP A 28 24.01 -32.11 -3.40
N ASN A 29 23.33 -31.80 -4.52
CA ASN A 29 23.93 -31.92 -5.86
C ASN A 29 25.20 -31.08 -5.98
N HIS A 30 25.16 -29.83 -5.51
CA HIS A 30 26.32 -28.94 -5.56
C HIS A 30 27.51 -29.49 -4.75
N ILE A 31 27.27 -30.03 -3.55
CA ILE A 31 28.33 -30.64 -2.74
C ILE A 31 28.94 -31.87 -3.44
N LYS A 32 28.10 -32.68 -4.08
CA LYS A 32 28.52 -33.91 -4.76
C LYS A 32 29.29 -33.65 -6.04
N GLU A 33 28.87 -32.67 -6.84
CA GLU A 33 29.43 -32.40 -8.17
C GLU A 33 30.55 -31.35 -8.15
N ASN A 34 30.52 -30.39 -7.24
CA ASN A 34 31.39 -29.21 -7.26
C ASN A 34 32.26 -29.04 -6.02
N LEU A 35 32.04 -29.85 -4.97
CA LEU A 35 32.82 -29.79 -3.72
C LEU A 35 33.41 -31.17 -3.39
N ASN A 36 33.60 -31.45 -2.11
CA ASN A 36 34.26 -32.66 -1.62
C ASN A 36 33.35 -33.90 -1.55
N GLY A 37 32.05 -33.76 -1.89
CA GLY A 37 31.09 -34.87 -1.81
C GLY A 37 30.81 -35.40 -0.40
N LEU A 38 31.24 -34.69 0.66
CA LEU A 38 31.10 -35.13 2.05
C LEU A 38 29.94 -34.44 2.75
N CYS A 39 29.27 -35.18 3.64
CA CYS A 39 28.23 -34.61 4.49
C CYS A 39 28.80 -33.51 5.40
N PRO A 40 28.23 -32.29 5.43
CA PRO A 40 28.72 -31.20 6.27
C PRO A 40 28.68 -31.48 7.77
N ALA A 41 27.80 -32.38 8.23
CA ALA A 41 27.69 -32.75 9.64
C ALA A 41 28.61 -33.90 10.03
N CYS A 42 28.51 -35.05 9.37
CA CYS A 42 29.21 -36.27 9.78
C CYS A 42 30.43 -36.61 8.93
N ARG A 43 30.72 -35.82 7.89
CA ARG A 43 31.83 -35.99 6.93
C ARG A 43 31.85 -37.33 6.18
N ARG A 44 30.77 -38.13 6.26
CA ARG A 44 30.63 -39.33 5.42
C ARG A 44 30.45 -38.93 3.95
N PRO A 45 31.04 -39.67 2.99
CA PRO A 45 30.77 -39.45 1.59
C PRO A 45 29.30 -39.70 1.29
N TYR A 46 28.69 -38.82 0.49
CA TYR A 46 27.35 -39.06 -0.03
C TYR A 46 27.40 -40.18 -1.06
N SER A 47 26.56 -41.21 -0.90
CA SER A 47 26.29 -42.21 -1.93
C SER A 47 24.86 -42.11 -2.41
N ASP A 48 24.60 -42.49 -3.67
CA ASP A 48 23.24 -42.51 -4.20
C ASP A 48 22.38 -43.59 -3.55
N GLU A 49 22.99 -44.66 -3.02
CA GLU A 49 22.25 -45.71 -2.29
C GLU A 49 21.80 -45.27 -0.89
N ALA A 50 22.50 -44.32 -0.26
CA ALA A 50 22.16 -43.80 1.06
C ALA A 50 21.05 -42.73 1.02
N VAL A 51 20.56 -42.38 -0.16
CA VAL A 51 19.48 -41.41 -0.33
C VAL A 51 18.14 -42.06 0.01
N GLU A 52 17.67 -41.81 1.24
CA GLU A 52 16.26 -42.07 1.57
C GLU A 52 15.40 -40.95 0.99
N PHE A 53 14.67 -41.27 -0.08
CA PHE A 53 13.49 -40.50 -0.47
C PHE A 53 12.29 -41.14 0.22
N ARG A 54 11.69 -40.45 1.18
CA ARG A 54 10.37 -40.85 1.69
C ARG A 54 9.32 -40.15 0.83
N PRO A 55 8.80 -40.81 -0.22
CA PRO A 55 7.70 -40.23 -0.97
C PRO A 55 6.54 -40.06 -0.01
N LEU A 56 6.02 -38.84 0.03
CA LEU A 56 4.90 -38.54 0.90
C LEU A 56 3.68 -39.28 0.39
N SER A 57 2.90 -39.79 1.32
CA SER A 57 1.66 -40.48 0.96
C SER A 57 0.77 -39.54 0.14
N LYS A 58 -0.06 -40.12 -0.73
CA LYS A 58 -1.06 -39.34 -1.48
C LYS A 58 -1.95 -38.52 -0.53
N GLU A 59 -2.18 -39.04 0.67
CA GLU A 59 -2.94 -38.42 1.75
C GLU A 59 -2.23 -37.19 2.34
N GLU A 60 -0.93 -37.25 2.61
CA GLU A 60 -0.15 -36.11 3.10
C GLU A 60 -0.04 -34.99 2.06
N ILE A 61 0.16 -35.34 0.79
CA ILE A 61 0.18 -34.38 -0.32
C ILE A 61 -1.19 -33.69 -0.45
N ALA A 62 -2.28 -34.46 -0.35
CA ALA A 62 -3.64 -33.93 -0.39
C ALA A 62 -3.91 -33.01 0.80
N ARG A 63 -3.49 -33.40 2.01
CA ARG A 63 -3.62 -32.58 3.23
C ARG A 63 -2.94 -31.22 3.07
N ILE A 64 -1.69 -31.21 2.58
CA ILE A 64 -0.92 -29.97 2.42
C ILE A 64 -1.47 -29.08 1.30
N LYS A 65 -1.93 -29.66 0.20
CA LYS A 65 -2.63 -28.90 -0.85
C LYS A 65 -3.92 -28.28 -0.32
N ASN A 66 -4.69 -29.02 0.47
CA ASN A 66 -5.92 -28.52 1.09
C ASN A 66 -5.63 -27.42 2.12
N GLU A 67 -4.62 -27.59 2.95
CA GLU A 67 -4.20 -26.60 3.94
C GLU A 67 -3.74 -25.30 3.28
N LYS A 68 -2.92 -25.40 2.21
CA LYS A 68 -2.51 -24.23 1.42
C LYS A 68 -3.71 -23.50 0.82
N ARG A 69 -4.65 -24.24 0.21
CA ARG A 69 -5.89 -23.67 -0.36
C ARG A 69 -6.78 -23.04 0.73
N ALA A 70 -6.89 -23.67 1.89
CA ALA A 70 -7.66 -23.14 3.01
C ALA A 70 -7.04 -21.85 3.54
N ARG A 71 -5.71 -21.78 3.67
CA ARG A 71 -4.99 -20.58 4.08
C ARG A 71 -5.14 -19.44 3.07
N GLU A 72 -5.06 -19.73 1.78
CA GLU A 72 -5.30 -18.76 0.70
C GLU A 72 -6.75 -18.23 0.72
N ARG A 73 -7.73 -19.11 0.93
CA ARG A 73 -9.14 -18.73 1.05
C ARG A 73 -9.38 -17.87 2.30
N ALA A 74 -8.84 -18.25 3.44
CA ALA A 74 -8.95 -17.50 4.69
C ALA A 74 -8.30 -16.11 4.56
N LYS A 75 -7.13 -16.01 3.93
CA LYS A 75 -6.49 -14.72 3.64
C LYS A 75 -7.38 -13.83 2.76
N LYS A 76 -7.97 -14.39 1.70
CA LYS A 76 -8.88 -13.67 0.80
C LYS A 76 -10.16 -13.21 1.51
N GLU A 77 -10.74 -14.03 2.39
CA GLU A 77 -11.91 -13.65 3.20
C GLU A 77 -11.58 -12.54 4.20
N SER A 78 -10.42 -12.63 4.88
CA SER A 78 -9.94 -11.58 5.79
C SER A 78 -9.72 -10.25 5.07
N GLU A 79 -9.07 -10.26 3.90
CA GLU A 79 -8.86 -9.05 3.09
C GLU A 79 -10.18 -8.47 2.57
N ALA A 80 -11.15 -9.32 2.22
CA ALA A 80 -12.47 -8.87 1.81
C ALA A 80 -13.25 -8.25 2.97
N SER A 81 -13.10 -8.77 4.19
CA SER A 81 -13.69 -8.21 5.40
C SER A 81 -13.07 -6.85 5.75
N ASN A 82 -11.73 -6.76 5.79
CA ASN A 82 -11.02 -5.51 6.05
C ASN A 82 -11.40 -4.42 5.04
N ARG A 83 -11.54 -4.76 3.75
CA ARG A 83 -11.97 -3.79 2.73
C ARG A 83 -13.42 -3.30 2.92
N ARG A 84 -14.33 -4.12 3.44
CA ARG A 84 -15.70 -3.64 3.76
C ARG A 84 -15.69 -2.61 4.87
N ASN A 85 -14.78 -2.75 5.84
CA ASN A 85 -14.63 -1.79 6.94
C ASN A 85 -14.12 -0.42 6.45
N LEU A 86 -13.49 -0.33 5.27
CA LEU A 86 -12.98 0.91 4.69
C LEU A 86 -14.05 1.80 4.03
N ALA A 87 -15.30 1.34 3.89
CA ALA A 87 -16.34 2.13 3.21
C ALA A 87 -16.66 3.45 3.92
N GLY A 88 -16.52 3.50 5.25
CA GLY A 88 -16.69 4.69 6.07
C GLY A 88 -15.40 5.48 6.33
N ALA A 89 -14.24 4.90 6.02
CA ALA A 89 -12.95 5.48 6.32
C ALA A 89 -12.68 6.74 5.47
N ARG A 90 -12.01 7.71 6.08
CA ARG A 90 -11.38 8.82 5.38
C ARG A 90 -9.88 8.67 5.45
N VAL A 91 -9.23 9.08 4.37
CA VAL A 91 -7.78 8.99 4.23
C VAL A 91 -7.22 10.39 3.99
N VAL A 92 -6.27 10.80 4.80
CA VAL A 92 -5.46 12.00 4.57
C VAL A 92 -4.57 11.78 3.36
N GLN A 93 -4.57 12.72 2.43
CA GLN A 93 -3.61 12.72 1.33
C GLN A 93 -2.57 13.82 1.55
N ARG A 94 -1.34 13.43 1.85
CA ARG A 94 -0.23 14.36 2.15
C ARG A 94 0.17 15.26 0.99
N SER A 95 -0.20 14.91 -0.25
CA SER A 95 0.00 15.76 -1.44
C SER A 95 -1.22 16.62 -1.79
N LEU A 96 -2.33 16.48 -1.07
CA LEU A 96 -3.58 17.20 -1.29
C LEU A 96 -3.77 18.26 -0.21
N VAL A 97 -4.04 19.49 -0.61
CA VAL A 97 -4.37 20.58 0.29
C VAL A 97 -5.81 21.02 0.04
N TYR A 98 -6.60 21.12 1.11
CA TYR A 98 -7.92 21.73 1.08
C TYR A 98 -7.84 23.13 1.67
N VAL A 99 -8.12 24.15 0.85
CA VAL A 99 -8.08 25.57 1.23
C VAL A 99 -9.49 26.13 1.25
N VAL A 100 -9.89 26.72 2.36
CA VAL A 100 -11.18 27.39 2.56
C VAL A 100 -10.94 28.89 2.70
N GLY A 101 -11.87 29.70 2.18
CA GLY A 101 -11.81 31.16 2.31
C GLY A 101 -11.60 31.88 0.98
N ILE A 102 -11.50 31.15 -0.13
CA ILE A 102 -11.34 31.73 -1.47
C ILE A 102 -12.67 32.36 -1.91
N SER A 103 -12.62 33.61 -2.39
CA SER A 103 -13.80 34.31 -2.85
C SER A 103 -14.35 33.67 -4.14
N PRO A 104 -15.68 33.65 -4.35
CA PRO A 104 -16.28 33.03 -5.53
C PRO A 104 -15.78 33.59 -6.85
N ARG A 105 -15.44 34.89 -6.90
CA ARG A 105 -14.87 35.54 -8.08
C ARG A 105 -13.55 34.87 -8.48
N VAL A 106 -12.60 34.77 -7.55
CA VAL A 106 -11.30 34.16 -7.81
C VAL A 106 -11.43 32.66 -8.12
N ALA A 107 -12.30 31.95 -7.39
CA ALA A 107 -12.52 30.53 -7.57
C ALA A 107 -13.33 30.15 -8.84
N ASN A 108 -13.97 31.09 -9.54
CA ASN A 108 -14.77 30.78 -10.73
C ASN A 108 -14.27 31.47 -12.00
N GLU A 109 -13.92 32.75 -11.92
CA GLU A 109 -13.54 33.57 -13.07
C GLU A 109 -12.03 33.63 -13.24
N GLU A 110 -11.28 33.58 -12.13
CA GLU A 110 -9.82 33.78 -12.13
C GLU A 110 -9.08 32.51 -11.63
N VAL A 111 -9.60 31.31 -11.92
CA VAL A 111 -8.99 30.04 -11.46
C VAL A 111 -7.54 29.87 -11.92
N GLY A 112 -7.18 30.47 -13.05
CA GLY A 112 -5.79 30.52 -13.52
C GLY A 112 -4.84 31.22 -12.55
N VAL A 113 -5.31 32.25 -11.83
CA VAL A 113 -4.54 32.95 -10.80
C VAL A 113 -4.19 32.00 -9.66
N LEU A 114 -5.10 31.10 -9.29
CA LEU A 114 -4.81 30.11 -8.23
C LEU A 114 -3.64 29.18 -8.60
N ARG A 115 -3.39 28.99 -9.90
CA ARG A 115 -2.27 28.19 -10.41
C ARG A 115 -1.00 28.99 -10.64
N SER A 116 -1.05 30.32 -10.53
CA SER A 116 0.09 31.16 -10.85
C SER A 116 1.24 30.96 -9.86
N PRO A 117 2.48 31.28 -10.27
CA PRO A 117 3.63 31.31 -9.37
C PRO A 117 3.49 32.32 -8.23
N ASP A 118 2.55 33.27 -8.32
CA ASP A 118 2.27 34.26 -7.27
C ASP A 118 1.24 33.76 -6.24
N PHE A 119 0.61 32.62 -6.51
CA PHE A 119 -0.39 32.00 -5.63
C PHE A 119 0.01 30.58 -5.22
N PHE A 120 -0.81 29.55 -5.41
CA PHE A 120 -0.43 28.20 -4.98
C PHE A 120 0.73 27.60 -5.79
N GLY A 121 0.98 28.11 -7.00
CA GLY A 121 2.11 27.68 -7.82
C GLY A 121 3.47 28.03 -7.22
N GLN A 122 3.51 28.98 -6.27
CA GLN A 122 4.75 29.35 -5.56
C GLN A 122 5.33 28.20 -4.74
N PHE A 123 4.49 27.28 -4.27
CA PHE A 123 4.92 26.17 -3.41
C PHE A 123 5.48 25.00 -4.21
N GLY A 124 5.05 24.85 -5.47
CA GLY A 124 5.48 23.79 -6.36
C GLY A 124 4.49 23.47 -7.48
N ARG A 125 4.75 22.38 -8.20
CA ARG A 125 3.98 22.02 -9.40
C ARG A 125 2.61 21.46 -9.01
N ILE A 126 1.55 22.14 -9.43
CA ILE A 126 0.16 21.72 -9.20
C ILE A 126 -0.23 20.66 -10.24
N ALA A 127 -0.40 19.42 -9.80
CA ALA A 127 -0.89 18.32 -10.63
C ALA A 127 -2.39 18.46 -10.93
N LYS A 128 -3.19 18.85 -9.93
CA LYS A 128 -4.65 19.01 -10.08
C LYS A 128 -5.17 20.12 -9.19
N LEU A 129 -6.15 20.88 -9.68
CA LEU A 129 -6.84 21.89 -8.89
C LEU A 129 -8.34 21.77 -9.15
N VAL A 130 -9.13 21.58 -8.09
CA VAL A 130 -10.57 21.37 -8.15
C VAL A 130 -11.28 22.30 -7.17
N VAL A 131 -12.24 23.07 -7.66
CA VAL A 131 -13.05 23.96 -6.82
C VAL A 131 -14.26 23.20 -6.30
N ASN A 132 -14.45 23.17 -4.97
CA ASN A 132 -15.62 22.60 -4.33
C ASN A 132 -16.78 23.59 -4.39
N ARG A 133 -17.61 23.47 -5.43
CA ARG A 133 -18.82 24.29 -5.61
C ARG A 133 -20.05 23.76 -4.87
N ARG A 134 -19.97 22.56 -4.28
CA ARG A 134 -21.11 21.93 -3.59
C ARG A 134 -21.28 22.42 -2.16
N GLN A 135 -20.21 22.88 -1.54
CA GLN A 135 -20.21 23.42 -0.18
C GLN A 135 -19.82 24.89 -0.21
N VAL A 136 -20.83 25.75 -0.19
CA VAL A 136 -20.64 27.18 0.03
C VAL A 136 -20.64 27.39 1.55
N HIS A 137 -19.54 27.94 2.07
CA HIS A 137 -19.46 28.25 3.50
C HIS A 137 -20.44 29.39 3.85
N PRO A 138 -20.88 29.52 5.12
CA PRO A 138 -21.75 30.63 5.54
C PRO A 138 -21.22 32.02 5.18
N SER A 139 -19.89 32.17 5.07
CA SER A 139 -19.19 33.37 4.62
C SER A 139 -19.27 33.62 3.10
N GLY A 140 -20.00 32.80 2.35
CA GLY A 140 -20.03 32.79 0.89
C GLY A 140 -18.70 32.34 0.25
N ALA A 141 -17.72 31.90 1.04
CA ALA A 141 -16.44 31.43 0.53
C ALA A 141 -16.54 30.01 -0.05
N LEU A 142 -15.68 29.70 -1.02
CA LEU A 142 -15.55 28.37 -1.60
C LEU A 142 -14.30 27.67 -1.06
N GLY A 143 -14.38 26.34 -1.07
CA GLY A 143 -13.22 25.47 -0.82
C GLY A 143 -12.54 25.08 -2.12
N VAL A 144 -11.21 24.97 -2.11
CA VAL A 144 -10.40 24.54 -3.26
C VAL A 144 -9.51 23.39 -2.83
N TYR A 145 -9.49 22.32 -3.63
CA TYR A 145 -8.57 21.20 -3.50
C TYR A 145 -7.39 21.42 -4.45
N VAL A 146 -6.19 21.47 -3.91
CA VAL A 146 -4.93 21.62 -4.66
C VAL A 146 -4.09 20.36 -4.44
N THR A 147 -3.86 19.60 -5.51
CA THR A 147 -3.00 18.43 -5.51
C THR A 147 -1.64 18.83 -6.06
N PHE A 148 -0.60 18.72 -5.25
CA PHE A 148 0.78 18.94 -5.66
C PHE A 148 1.40 17.66 -6.23
N ALA A 149 2.40 17.82 -7.10
CA ALA A 149 3.20 16.71 -7.59
C ALA A 149 4.07 16.10 -6.48
N ASP A 150 4.50 16.92 -5.52
CA ASP A 150 5.30 16.52 -4.38
C ASP A 150 4.54 16.80 -3.05
N LYS A 151 4.73 15.93 -2.06
CA LYS A 151 4.12 16.06 -0.72
C LYS A 151 4.78 17.15 0.13
N ASP A 152 6.06 17.44 -0.11
CA ASP A 152 6.78 18.47 0.64
C ASP A 152 6.30 19.87 0.20
N ASP A 153 5.93 20.02 -1.08
CA ASP A 153 5.27 21.23 -1.62
C ASP A 153 3.94 21.49 -0.91
N ALA A 154 3.12 20.44 -0.73
CA ALA A 154 1.85 20.52 -0.03
C ALA A 154 2.04 20.89 1.45
N THR A 155 3.07 20.35 2.10
CA THR A 155 3.40 20.69 3.50
C THR A 155 3.77 22.17 3.64
N ARG A 156 4.61 22.70 2.75
CA ARG A 156 4.95 24.13 2.73
C ARG A 156 3.73 25.00 2.45
N CYS A 157 2.86 24.57 1.53
CA CYS A 157 1.61 25.26 1.22
C CYS A 157 0.69 25.36 2.44
N VAL A 158 0.44 24.25 3.15
CA VAL A 158 -0.39 24.27 4.37
C VAL A 158 0.20 25.22 5.41
N ALA A 159 1.50 25.11 5.69
CA ALA A 159 2.17 25.93 6.70
C ALA A 159 2.14 27.44 6.40
N ALA A 160 2.21 27.82 5.12
CA ALA A 160 2.21 29.22 4.71
C ALA A 160 0.81 29.81 4.51
N VAL A 161 -0.15 29.00 4.06
CA VAL A 161 -1.50 29.45 3.68
C VAL A 161 -2.45 29.44 4.87
N ASP A 162 -2.30 28.49 5.81
CA ASP A 162 -3.21 28.42 6.96
C ASP A 162 -3.06 29.65 7.86
N GLY A 163 -4.16 30.37 8.07
CA GLY A 163 -4.18 31.63 8.83
C GLY A 163 -3.75 32.87 8.03
N SER A 164 -3.30 32.72 6.78
CA SER A 164 -2.96 33.85 5.91
C SER A 164 -4.20 34.67 5.49
N ARG A 165 -4.01 35.92 5.07
CA ARG A 165 -5.12 36.78 4.60
C ARG A 165 -5.08 36.94 3.08
N PHE A 166 -6.24 36.78 2.44
CA PHE A 166 -6.45 37.00 1.01
C PHE A 166 -7.84 37.60 0.79
N ASP A 167 -7.93 38.68 -0.01
CA ASP A 167 -9.20 39.35 -0.33
C ASP A 167 -10.03 39.71 0.93
N SER A 168 -9.34 40.25 1.94
CA SER A 168 -9.89 40.58 3.28
C SER A 168 -10.43 39.39 4.10
N ARG A 169 -10.23 38.16 3.64
CA ARG A 169 -10.64 36.91 4.31
C ARG A 169 -9.41 36.18 4.86
N THR A 170 -9.57 35.50 5.98
CA THR A 170 -8.55 34.57 6.47
C THR A 170 -8.74 33.23 5.78
N LEU A 171 -7.68 32.73 5.15
CA LEU A 171 -7.65 31.41 4.56
C LEU A 171 -7.39 30.35 5.64
N ARG A 172 -8.05 29.20 5.49
CA ARG A 172 -7.73 28.00 6.27
C ARG A 172 -7.22 26.94 5.32
N ALA A 173 -6.08 26.35 5.62
CA ALA A 173 -5.50 25.29 4.81
C ALA A 173 -5.18 24.09 5.68
N ALA A 174 -5.56 22.91 5.21
CA ALA A 174 -5.22 21.65 5.85
C ALA A 174 -4.98 20.59 4.78
N PHE A 175 -4.38 19.46 5.17
CA PHE A 175 -4.32 18.31 4.27
C PHE A 175 -5.74 17.86 3.91
N GLY A 176 -5.95 17.63 2.62
CA GLY A 176 -7.22 17.16 2.10
C GLY A 176 -7.42 15.69 2.41
N THR A 177 -8.69 15.31 2.50
CA THR A 177 -9.10 13.95 2.84
C THR A 177 -9.88 13.36 1.68
N THR A 178 -9.62 12.10 1.33
CA THR A 178 -10.39 11.37 0.33
C THR A 178 -11.10 10.18 0.95
N LYS A 179 -11.99 9.57 0.17
CA LYS A 179 -12.58 8.28 0.46
C LYS A 179 -11.99 7.23 -0.46
N TYR A 180 -12.10 5.98 -0.07
CA TYR A 180 -11.85 4.87 -0.99
C TYR A 180 -12.87 4.85 -2.13
N CYS A 181 -12.40 4.50 -3.32
CA CYS A 181 -13.27 4.34 -4.47
C CYS A 181 -14.19 3.14 -4.28
N ALA A 182 -15.48 3.29 -4.58
CA ALA A 182 -16.47 2.22 -4.45
C ALA A 182 -16.12 0.98 -5.30
N ASN A 183 -15.53 1.16 -6.49
CA ASN A 183 -15.10 0.03 -7.33
C ASN A 183 -13.88 -0.69 -6.73
N PHE A 184 -12.92 0.06 -6.17
CA PHE A 184 -11.78 -0.53 -5.46
C PHE A 184 -12.22 -1.35 -4.24
N LEU A 185 -13.17 -0.82 -3.44
CA LEU A 185 -13.74 -1.56 -2.31
C LEU A 185 -14.45 -2.85 -2.73
N ARG A 186 -14.95 -2.91 -3.96
CA ARG A 186 -15.58 -4.10 -4.58
C ARG A 186 -14.61 -5.02 -5.33
N ASN A 187 -13.31 -4.75 -5.31
CA ASN A 187 -12.31 -5.44 -6.13
C ASN A 187 -12.61 -5.40 -7.64
N LEU A 188 -13.14 -4.28 -8.12
CA LEU A 188 -13.41 -4.05 -9.54
C LEU A 188 -12.50 -2.94 -10.08
N PRO A 189 -12.06 -3.05 -11.34
CA PRO A 189 -11.32 -1.99 -11.99
C PRO A 189 -12.18 -0.73 -12.08
N CYS A 190 -11.59 0.42 -11.74
CA CYS A 190 -12.27 1.70 -11.88
C CYS A 190 -12.20 2.18 -13.32
N GLN A 191 -13.35 2.43 -13.94
CA GLN A 191 -13.46 2.90 -15.32
C GLN A 191 -13.30 4.41 -15.47
N SER A 192 -13.12 5.15 -14.38
CA SER A 192 -13.00 6.61 -14.40
C SER A 192 -11.53 7.01 -14.56
N PRO A 193 -11.09 7.47 -15.76
CA PRO A 193 -9.76 8.03 -15.94
C PRO A 193 -9.67 9.33 -15.13
N GLY A 194 -8.89 9.31 -14.05
CA GLY A 194 -8.76 10.45 -13.13
C GLY A 194 -9.74 10.47 -11.96
N CYS A 195 -10.22 9.29 -11.53
CA CYS A 195 -11.01 9.12 -10.30
C CYS A 195 -10.38 9.90 -9.12
N MET A 196 -11.21 10.66 -8.40
CA MET A 196 -10.78 11.47 -7.25
C MET A 196 -10.62 10.68 -5.95
N TYR A 197 -10.98 9.40 -5.97
CA TYR A 197 -11.00 8.51 -4.82
C TYR A 197 -9.80 7.57 -4.83
N LEU A 198 -9.45 7.06 -3.65
CA LEU A 198 -8.28 6.22 -3.48
C LEU A 198 -8.49 4.80 -4.05
N HIS A 199 -7.47 4.29 -4.73
CA HIS A 199 -7.42 2.95 -5.36
C HIS A 199 -6.32 2.06 -4.77
N GLU A 200 -5.78 2.43 -3.62
CA GLU A 200 -4.73 1.72 -2.91
C GLU A 200 -5.01 1.77 -1.41
N LEU A 201 -4.52 0.79 -0.65
CA LEU A 201 -4.66 0.80 0.80
C LEU A 201 -3.75 1.88 1.38
N ALA A 202 -4.33 2.80 2.13
CA ALA A 202 -3.56 3.83 2.83
C ALA A 202 -2.89 3.25 4.08
N ALA A 203 -1.86 3.94 4.55
CA ALA A 203 -1.27 3.66 5.85
C ALA A 203 -2.31 3.90 6.97
N GLU A 204 -2.19 3.12 8.05
CA GLU A 204 -3.11 3.23 9.19
C GLU A 204 -3.07 4.62 9.83
N GLU A 205 -1.88 5.23 9.92
CA GLU A 205 -1.68 6.60 10.43
C GLU A 205 -2.41 7.70 9.64
N ASP A 206 -2.67 7.46 8.35
CA ASP A 206 -3.34 8.40 7.46
C ASP A 206 -4.84 8.06 7.31
N THR A 207 -5.32 6.98 7.95
CA THR A 207 -6.69 6.49 7.85
C THR A 207 -7.43 6.67 9.16
N TYR A 208 -8.58 7.33 9.13
CA TYR A 208 -9.41 7.50 10.32
C TYR A 208 -10.89 7.32 10.00
N SER A 209 -11.65 6.91 11.00
CA SER A 209 -13.09 6.81 10.93
C SER A 209 -13.73 8.19 11.16
N LYS A 210 -14.98 8.35 10.73
CA LYS A 210 -15.72 9.61 10.97
C LYS A 210 -15.81 9.98 12.46
N ASP A 211 -15.69 9.00 13.35
CA ASP A 211 -15.82 9.17 14.79
C ASP A 211 -14.54 9.73 15.42
N ASP A 212 -13.37 9.52 14.80
CA ASP A 212 -12.07 9.99 15.30
C ASP A 212 -11.84 11.50 15.11
N VAL A 213 -12.59 12.16 14.23
CA VAL A 213 -12.46 13.61 13.94
C VAL A 213 -13.35 14.47 14.85
N ALA A 214 -14.25 13.85 15.62
CA ALA A 214 -15.20 14.53 16.49
C ALA A 214 -14.78 14.58 17.97
N ALA A 215 -13.60 14.05 18.31
CA ALA A 215 -12.97 14.12 19.63
C ALA A 215 -11.87 15.19 19.66
#